data_AF-A0A1W9S288-F1
#
_entry.id   AF-A0A1W9S288-F1
#
_cell.length_a   1.000
_cell.length_b   1.000
_cell.length_c   1.000
_cell.angle_alpha   90.00
_cell.angle_beta   90.00
_cell.angle_gamma   90.00
#
_symmetry.space_group_name_H-M   'P 1'
#
loop_
_entity.id
_entity.type
_entity.pdbx_description
1 polymer ?
#
loop_
_entity_poly.entity_id
_entity_poly.type
_entity_poly.pdbx_seq_one_letter_code
_entity_poly.pdbx_strand_id
1 'polypeptide(L)' 'MGMKGTLHDLRHSFASNLAMSGTPIPVIKELLGHADISTTMIYSHLSPNLYQVAIDKLPFEL' A
#
# COMPACT_ATOMS: atom_id res chain seq x y z
N MET A 1 9.14 21.41 -19.72
CA MET A 1 9.53 20.29 -18.83
C MET A 1 10.08 20.85 -17.52
N GLY A 2 9.25 20.97 -16.48
CA GLY A 2 9.73 21.34 -15.15
C GLY A 2 9.89 20.10 -14.30
N MET A 3 11.07 19.86 -13.74
CA MET A 3 11.26 18.82 -12.71
C MET A 3 10.49 19.22 -11.45
N LYS A 4 9.22 18.82 -11.37
CA LYS A 4 8.45 18.83 -10.13
C LYS A 4 8.52 17.43 -9.51
N GLY A 5 9.69 17.05 -9.00
CA GLY A 5 9.80 15.93 -8.07
C GLY A 5 9.58 16.50 -6.67
N THR A 6 8.33 16.73 -6.31
CA THR A 6 8.01 17.21 -4.96
C THR A 6 8.14 16.05 -3.98
N LEU A 7 8.34 16.34 -2.68
CA LEU A 7 8.32 15.29 -1.63
C LEU A 7 7.04 14.43 -1.68
N HIS A 8 5.98 14.96 -2.28
CA HIS A 8 4.72 14.28 -2.51
C HIS A 8 4.84 13.13 -3.54
N ASP A 9 5.61 13.33 -4.61
CA ASP A 9 5.83 12.31 -5.64
C ASP A 9 6.64 11.13 -5.08
N LEU A 10 7.63 11.40 -4.24
CA LEU A 10 8.38 10.35 -3.53
C LEU A 10 7.49 9.58 -2.55
N ARG A 11 6.61 10.30 -1.82
CA ARG A 11 5.61 9.68 -0.94
C ARG A 11 4.69 8.75 -1.73
N HIS A 12 4.22 9.19 -2.90
CA HIS A 12 3.40 8.37 -3.79
C HIS A 12 4.16 7.14 -4.28
N SER A 13 5.38 7.29 -4.78
CA SER A 13 6.18 6.15 -5.23
C SER A 13 6.45 5.13 -4.10
N PHE A 14 6.75 5.62 -2.89
CA PHE A 14 6.95 4.76 -1.73
C PHE A 14 5.69 3.97 -1.37
N ALA A 15 4.54 4.65 -1.27
CA ALA A 15 3.26 4.02 -0.94
C ALA A 15 2.81 3.02 -2.02
N SER A 16 2.96 3.37 -3.30
CA SER A 16 2.63 2.50 -4.42
C SER A 16 3.49 1.23 -4.43
N ASN A 17 4.80 1.35 -4.22
CA ASN A 17 5.70 0.18 -4.16
C ASN A 17 5.34 -0.76 -3.00
N LEU A 18 5.04 -0.21 -1.82
CA LEU A 18 4.60 -1.00 -0.68
C LEU A 18 3.27 -1.71 -0.95
N ALA A 19 2.29 -1.00 -1.52
CA ALA A 19 1.00 -1.59 -1.86
C ALA A 19 1.19 -2.74 -2.88
N MET A 20 1.95 -2.52 -3.96
CA MET A 20 2.26 -3.53 -4.97
C MET A 20 2.99 -4.76 -4.41
N SER A 21 3.82 -4.58 -3.37
CA SER A 21 4.49 -5.70 -2.69
C SER A 21 3.57 -6.53 -1.78
N GLY A 22 2.30 -6.13 -1.62
CA GLY A 22 1.36 -6.81 -0.71
C GLY A 22 1.40 -6.31 0.73
N THR A 23 2.03 -5.16 0.99
CA THR A 23 2.00 -4.55 2.32
C THR A 23 0.57 -4.08 2.63
N PRO A 24 -0.01 -4.44 3.80
CA PRO A 24 -1.35 -4.01 4.17
C PRO A 24 -1.46 -2.47 4.26
N ILE A 25 -2.54 -1.90 3.72
CA ILE A 25 -2.82 -0.45 3.75
C ILE A 25 -2.74 0.18 5.16
N PRO A 26 -3.20 -0.48 6.24
CA PRO A 26 -3.02 0.07 7.60
C PRO A 26 -1.55 0.27 7.99
N VAL A 27 -0.66 -0.64 7.57
CA VAL A 27 0.78 -0.53 7.83
C VAL A 27 1.37 0.63 7.03
N ILE A 28 0.97 0.76 5.75
CA ILE A 28 1.41 1.88 4.91
C ILE A 28 0.95 3.22 5.51
N LYS A 29 -0.27 3.30 6.05
CA LYS A 29 -0.78 4.50 6.73
C LYS A 29 0.10 4.92 7.90
N GLU A 30 0.52 3.97 8.74
CA GLU A 30 1.42 4.26 9.86
C GLU A 30 2.81 4.70 9.39
N LEU A 31 3.38 4.03 8.39
CA LEU A 31 4.68 4.40 7.81
C LEU A 31 4.68 5.81 7.18
N LEU A 32 3.54 6.23 6.63
CA LEU A 32 3.36 7.57 6.05
C LEU A 32 2.96 8.63 7.09
N GLY A 33 2.63 8.23 8.32
CA GLY A 33 2.12 9.12 9.36
C GLY A 33 0.79 9.77 8.99
N HIS A 34 -0.06 9.11 8.21
CA HIS A 34 -1.38 9.65 7.86
C HIS A 34 -2.31 9.58 9.07
N ALA A 35 -2.94 10.71 9.44
CA ALA A 35 -3.90 10.73 10.53
C ALA A 35 -5.16 9.92 10.19
N ASP A 36 -5.60 10.01 8.94
CA ASP A 36 -6.78 9.32 8.43
C ASP A 36 -6.41 8.24 7.40
N ILE A 37 -7.12 7.11 7.42
CA ILE A 37 -6.81 6.00 6.50
C ILE A 37 -7.30 6.30 5.07
N SER A 38 -8.32 7.15 4.89
CA SER A 38 -8.91 7.43 3.58
C SER A 38 -7.90 8.04 2.61
N THR A 39 -6.93 8.81 3.10
CA THR A 39 -5.84 9.35 2.27
C THR A 39 -4.86 8.26 1.79
N THR A 40 -4.79 7.12 2.49
CA THR A 40 -3.96 5.97 2.14
C THR A 40 -4.73 4.96 1.29
N MET A 41 -6.06 4.93 1.40
CA MET A 41 -6.92 4.04 0.62
C MET A 41 -6.80 4.27 -0.89
N ILE A 42 -6.30 5.42 -1.34
CA ILE A 42 -6.01 5.67 -2.76
C ILE A 42 -5.05 4.63 -3.37
N TYR A 43 -4.22 3.95 -2.56
CA TYR A 43 -3.29 2.92 -3.04
C TYR A 43 -3.84 1.50 -2.96
N SER A 44 -5.05 1.28 -2.42
CA SER A 44 -5.59 -0.07 -2.19
C SER A 44 -5.74 -0.88 -3.48
N HIS A 45 -5.97 -0.22 -4.60
CA HIS A 45 -6.10 -0.85 -5.92
C HIS A 45 -4.79 -1.44 -6.45
N LEU A 46 -3.65 -1.04 -5.88
CA LEU A 46 -2.33 -1.56 -6.24
C LEU A 46 -1.98 -2.82 -5.44
N SER A 47 -2.73 -3.12 -4.38
CA SER A 47 -2.49 -4.31 -3.59
C SER A 47 -2.77 -5.57 -4.42
N PRO A 48 -1.83 -6.54 -4.44
CA PRO A 48 -2.08 -7.85 -5.01
C PRO A 48 -3.28 -8.51 -4.33
N ASN A 49 -3.85 -9.57 -4.92
CA ASN A 49 -5.03 -10.23 -4.39
C ASN A 49 -4.79 -10.78 -2.96
N LEU A 50 -5.07 -9.94 -1.96
CA LEU A 50 -4.86 -10.22 -0.55
C LEU A 50 -5.75 -11.37 -0.06
N TYR A 51 -6.88 -11.62 -0.74
CA TYR A 51 -7.76 -12.72 -0.40
C TYR A 51 -7.06 -14.06 -0.63
N GLN A 52 -6.37 -14.22 -1.76
CA GLN A 52 -5.64 -15.44 -2.04
C GLN A 52 -4.48 -15.63 -1.07
N VAL A 53 -3.70 -14.57 -0.81
CA VAL A 53 -2.60 -14.61 0.15
C VAL A 53 -3.09 -14.91 1.58
N ALA A 54 -4.27 -14.44 1.96
CA ALA A 54 -4.86 -14.73 3.27
C ALA A 54 -5.32 -16.18 3.36
N ILE A 55 -5.90 -16.72 2.29
CA ILE A 55 -6.32 -18.12 2.20
C ILE A 55 -5.10 -19.05 2.25
N ASP A 56 -4.05 -18.75 1.49
CA ASP A 56 -2.81 -19.56 1.43
C ASP A 56 -2.08 -19.63 2.79
N LYS A 57 -2.32 -18.67 3.69
CA LYS A 57 -1.74 -18.63 5.04
C LYS A 57 -2.55 -19.40 6.09
N LEU A 58 -3.74 -19.89 5.73
CA LEU A 58 -4.52 -20.69 6.66
C LEU A 58 -3.81 -22.03 6.90
N PRO A 59 -3.70 -22.50 8.15
CA PRO A 59 -2.97 -23.73 8.50
C PRO A 59 -3.70 -25.01 8.08
N PHE A 60 -4.76 -24.89 7.28
CA PHE A 60 -5.58 -26.00 6.84
C PHE A 60 -5.29 -26.19 5.36
N GLU A 61 -4.62 -27.29 5.01
CA GLU A 61 -4.54 -27.72 3.61
C GLU A 61 -5.96 -28.16 3.18
N LEU A 62 -6.49 -27.51 2.14
CA LEU A 62 -7.66 -27.99 1.40
C LEU A 62 -7.20 -28.87 0.24
#